data_AF-A0A4R3ACE3-F1
#
_entry.id   AF-A0A4R3ACE3-F1
#
_cell.length_a   1.000
_cell.length_b   1.000
_cell.length_c   1.000
_cell.angle_alpha   90.00
_cell.angle_beta   90.00
_cell.angle_gamma   90.00
#
_symmetry.space_group_name_H-M   'P 1'
#
loop_
_entity.id
_entity.type
_entity.pdbx_description
1 polymer ?
#
loop_
_entity_poly.entity_id
_entity_poly.type
_entity_poly.pdbx_seq_one_letter_code
_entity_poly.pdbx_strand_id
1 'polypeptide(L)'
;MASIEFRKALKTLRLNFKLSQSLISTVAGIDQTEYSAFETGKKKLDLDSANNLSTKIWGVKYTDFVSFSNKEINISKLPAATRKIIKESENVSLNDSSNLLANALDKLIMEGFLNKPTTSKLIHHAMGEDVKNKNTSEITSLLGKPPRNKIIESIGGYKNQKIYIHHEYLDKYSLLTKEELIILISKQDEKVFKPDNNEEQ
;
A
#
# COMPACT_ATOMS: atom_id res chain seq x y z
N MET A 1 -0.13 -3.81 -36.12
CA MET A 1 -0.32 -4.04 -34.66
C MET A 1 1.00 -3.81 -33.95
N ALA A 2 0.99 -3.31 -32.72
CA ALA A 2 2.19 -3.15 -31.92
C ALA A 2 2.82 -4.49 -31.54
N SER A 3 4.16 -4.58 -31.65
CA SER A 3 4.91 -5.80 -31.36
C SER A 3 4.90 -6.18 -29.87
N ILE A 4 5.19 -7.44 -29.57
CA ILE A 4 5.37 -7.91 -28.19
C ILE A 4 6.52 -7.14 -27.50
N GLU A 5 7.56 -6.81 -28.27
CA GLU A 5 8.72 -6.05 -27.81
C GLU A 5 8.35 -4.64 -27.37
N PHE A 6 7.43 -3.98 -28.09
CA PHE A 6 6.92 -2.68 -27.69
C PHE A 6 6.25 -2.71 -26.30
N ARG A 7 5.45 -3.74 -26.02
CA ARG A 7 4.78 -3.90 -24.72
C ARG A 7 5.79 -4.14 -23.59
N LYS A 8 6.80 -4.95 -23.86
CA LYS A 8 7.92 -5.17 -22.93
C LYS A 8 8.71 -3.88 -22.69
N ALA A 9 8.97 -3.11 -23.73
CA ALA A 9 9.64 -1.81 -23.66
C ALA A 9 8.86 -0.81 -22.78
N LEU A 10 7.52 -0.72 -22.96
CA LEU A 10 6.66 0.12 -22.11
C LEU A 10 6.79 -0.22 -20.63
N LYS A 11 6.64 -1.51 -20.31
CA LYS A 11 6.74 -1.99 -18.93
C LYS A 11 8.13 -1.74 -18.34
N THR A 12 9.17 -2.00 -19.12
CA THR A 12 10.57 -1.84 -18.70
C THR A 12 10.87 -0.38 -18.37
N LEU A 13 10.52 0.55 -19.27
CA LEU A 13 10.74 1.97 -19.03
C LEU A 13 9.97 2.49 -17.83
N ARG A 14 8.70 2.13 -17.72
CA ARG A 14 7.89 2.51 -16.56
C ARG A 14 8.55 2.06 -15.26
N LEU A 15 9.03 0.82 -15.20
CA LEU A 15 9.67 0.26 -14.00
C LEU A 15 11.04 0.88 -13.72
N ASN A 16 11.85 1.14 -14.75
CA ASN A 16 13.16 1.79 -14.61
C ASN A 16 13.03 3.17 -13.94
N PHE A 17 11.97 3.90 -14.28
CA PHE A 17 11.65 5.19 -13.68
C PHE A 17 10.74 5.09 -12.45
N LYS A 18 10.50 3.88 -11.91
CA LYS A 18 9.66 3.62 -10.73
C LYS A 18 8.24 4.22 -10.81
N LEU A 19 7.70 4.34 -12.02
CA LEU A 19 6.38 4.91 -12.26
C LEU A 19 5.28 3.87 -12.01
N SER A 20 4.20 4.27 -11.35
CA SER A 20 3.00 3.43 -11.25
C SER A 20 2.22 3.44 -12.56
N GLN A 21 1.37 2.42 -12.78
CA GLN A 21 0.48 2.38 -13.96
C GLN A 21 -0.52 3.54 -13.95
N SER A 22 -0.91 4.05 -12.78
CA SER A 22 -1.80 5.20 -12.65
C SER A 22 -1.12 6.50 -13.07
N LEU A 23 0.11 6.76 -12.61
CA LEU A 23 0.85 7.99 -12.95
C LEU A 23 1.11 8.10 -14.46
N ILE A 24 1.52 6.99 -15.08
CA ILE A 24 1.80 6.99 -16.51
C ILE A 24 0.53 7.03 -17.37
N SER A 25 -0.59 6.48 -16.88
CA SER A 25 -1.87 6.57 -17.59
C SER A 25 -2.42 8.00 -17.59
N THR A 26 -2.18 8.77 -16.53
CA THR A 26 -2.49 10.21 -16.50
C THR A 26 -1.73 10.98 -17.59
N VAL A 27 -0.44 10.71 -17.78
CA VAL A 27 0.35 11.34 -18.85
C VAL A 27 -0.12 10.88 -20.24
N ALA A 28 -0.45 9.60 -20.37
CA ALA A 28 -1.01 9.05 -21.60
C ALA A 28 -2.42 9.62 -21.91
N GLY A 29 -3.15 10.09 -20.90
CA GLY A 29 -4.54 10.52 -21.01
C GLY A 29 -5.51 9.37 -21.26
N ILE A 30 -5.22 8.19 -20.67
CA ILE A 30 -6.06 7.00 -20.73
C ILE A 30 -6.27 6.44 -19.32
N ASP A 31 -7.22 5.52 -19.18
CA ASP A 31 -7.49 4.86 -17.90
C ASP A 31 -6.36 3.90 -17.51
N GLN A 32 -6.13 3.75 -16.20
CA GLN A 32 -5.14 2.82 -15.66
C GLN A 32 -5.39 1.38 -16.13
N THR A 33 -6.66 0.95 -16.13
CA THR A 33 -7.06 -0.39 -16.58
C THR A 33 -6.71 -0.61 -18.04
N GLU A 34 -6.92 0.40 -18.88
CA GLU A 34 -6.58 0.35 -20.30
C GLU A 34 -5.07 0.27 -20.51
N TYR A 35 -4.30 1.12 -19.82
CA TYR A 35 -2.83 1.08 -19.86
C TYR A 35 -2.28 -0.29 -19.43
N SER A 36 -2.82 -0.86 -18.34
CA SER A 36 -2.45 -2.19 -17.85
C SER A 36 -2.80 -3.30 -18.85
N ALA A 37 -3.94 -3.19 -19.54
CA ALA A 37 -4.33 -4.13 -20.58
C ALA A 37 -3.37 -4.09 -21.79
N PHE A 38 -2.78 -2.94 -22.11
CA PHE A 38 -1.74 -2.82 -23.13
C PHE A 38 -0.42 -3.44 -22.69
N GLU A 39 0.05 -3.18 -21.46
CA GLU A 39 1.29 -3.79 -20.93
C GLU A 39 1.19 -5.32 -20.88
N THR A 40 0.05 -5.84 -20.44
CA THR A 40 -0.20 -7.29 -20.32
C THR A 40 -0.55 -7.96 -21.64
N GLY A 41 -0.84 -7.18 -22.68
CA GLY A 41 -1.26 -7.69 -23.97
C GLY A 41 -2.69 -8.24 -24.01
N LYS A 42 -3.49 -8.03 -22.95
CA LYS A 42 -4.91 -8.39 -22.89
C LYS A 42 -5.74 -7.59 -23.89
N LYS A 43 -5.33 -6.36 -24.19
CA LYS A 43 -5.93 -5.52 -25.25
C LYS A 43 -4.95 -5.38 -26.41
N LYS A 44 -5.46 -5.57 -27.63
CA LYS A 44 -4.69 -5.32 -28.85
C LYS A 44 -4.46 -3.81 -28.99
N LEU A 45 -3.21 -3.44 -29.22
CA LEU A 45 -2.80 -2.06 -29.47
C LEU A 45 -2.44 -1.95 -30.96
N ASP A 46 -3.17 -1.11 -31.69
CA ASP A 46 -2.83 -0.77 -33.07
C ASP A 46 -1.57 0.12 -33.12
N LEU A 47 -1.03 0.34 -34.33
CA LEU A 47 0.23 1.05 -34.49
C LEU A 47 0.10 2.55 -34.20
N ASP A 48 -1.04 3.15 -34.52
CA ASP A 48 -1.27 4.59 -34.31
C ASP A 48 -1.42 4.88 -32.83
N SER A 49 -2.20 4.08 -32.12
CA SER A 49 -2.33 4.12 -30.67
C SER A 49 -0.99 3.89 -29.98
N ALA A 50 -0.18 2.94 -30.45
CA ALA A 50 1.15 2.69 -29.90
C ALA A 50 2.10 3.87 -30.12
N ASN A 51 2.10 4.44 -31.33
CA ASN A 51 2.91 5.60 -31.66
C ASN A 51 2.48 6.85 -30.87
N ASN A 52 1.18 7.06 -30.71
CA ASN A 52 0.64 8.14 -29.89
C ASN A 52 1.07 7.99 -28.43
N LEU A 53 0.97 6.77 -27.89
CA LEU A 53 1.32 6.48 -26.51
C LEU A 53 2.83 6.65 -26.25
N SER A 54 3.70 6.12 -27.12
CA SER A 54 5.15 6.29 -27.00
C SER A 54 5.59 7.75 -27.17
N THR A 55 4.97 8.47 -28.11
CA THR A 55 5.33 9.87 -28.39
C THR A 55 4.87 10.78 -27.24
N LYS A 56 3.64 10.59 -26.74
CA LYS A 56 3.08 11.41 -25.68
C LYS A 56 3.79 11.21 -24.34
N ILE A 57 4.09 9.96 -23.99
CA ILE A 57 4.76 9.65 -22.71
C ILE A 57 6.27 9.84 -22.82
N TRP A 58 6.91 9.36 -23.88
CA TRP A 58 8.38 9.27 -23.92
C TRP A 58 9.02 10.23 -24.91
N GLY A 59 8.23 10.93 -25.73
CA GLY A 59 8.74 11.84 -26.76
C GLY A 59 9.35 11.10 -27.96
N VAL A 60 9.11 9.80 -28.10
CA VAL A 60 9.75 8.93 -29.09
C VAL A 60 8.71 8.19 -29.91
N LYS A 61 8.92 8.14 -31.23
CA LYS A 61 8.05 7.43 -32.17
C LYS A 61 8.10 5.93 -31.94
N TYR A 62 7.03 5.22 -32.32
CA TYR A 62 6.93 3.77 -32.20
C TYR A 62 8.14 3.03 -32.81
N THR A 63 8.62 3.49 -33.96
CA THR A 63 9.73 2.88 -34.72
C THR A 63 11.03 2.83 -33.93
N ASP A 64 11.29 3.85 -33.11
CA ASP A 64 12.54 3.99 -32.36
C ASP A 64 12.38 3.58 -30.89
N PHE A 65 11.15 3.27 -30.48
CA PHE A 65 10.79 3.13 -29.07
C PHE A 65 11.49 1.96 -28.38
N VAL A 66 11.58 0.80 -29.03
CA VAL A 66 12.25 -0.38 -28.46
C VAL A 66 13.76 -0.14 -28.33
N SER A 67 14.37 0.50 -29.33
CA SER A 67 15.78 0.88 -29.28
C SER A 67 16.05 1.92 -28.20
N PHE A 68 15.12 2.86 -28.02
CA PHE A 68 15.17 3.87 -26.96
C PHE A 68 15.05 3.24 -25.57
N SER A 69 14.18 2.23 -25.39
CA SER A 69 13.98 1.60 -24.07
C SER A 69 15.21 0.85 -23.54
N ASN A 70 16.12 0.48 -24.44
CA ASN A 70 17.32 -0.29 -24.12
C ASN A 70 18.56 0.60 -23.87
N LYS A 71 18.44 1.93 -24.01
CA LYS A 71 19.53 2.88 -23.82
C LYS A 71 19.40 3.59 -22.47
N GLU A 72 20.49 4.20 -22.02
CA GLU A 72 20.44 5.15 -20.92
C GLU A 72 19.72 6.43 -21.37
N ILE A 73 18.70 6.82 -20.60
CA ILE A 73 17.78 7.90 -20.99
C ILE A 73 18.09 9.14 -20.18
N ASN A 74 18.34 10.24 -20.89
CA ASN A 74 18.49 11.54 -20.26
C ASN A 74 17.10 12.14 -19.95
N ILE A 75 16.75 12.23 -18.66
CA ILE A 75 15.45 12.73 -18.17
C ILE A 75 15.14 14.13 -18.72
N SER A 76 16.14 15.01 -18.88
CA SER A 76 15.92 16.37 -19.38
C SER A 76 15.30 16.41 -20.79
N LYS A 77 15.55 15.38 -21.60
CA LYS A 77 15.04 15.25 -22.97
C LYS A 77 13.62 14.65 -23.06
N LEU A 78 13.06 14.17 -21.95
CA LEU A 78 11.70 13.62 -21.92
C LEU A 78 10.64 14.73 -21.97
N PRO A 79 9.39 14.42 -22.38
CA PRO A 79 8.29 15.37 -22.32
C PRO A 79 8.09 15.97 -20.92
N ALA A 80 7.64 17.22 -20.85
CA ALA A 80 7.51 17.95 -19.59
C ALA A 80 6.60 17.25 -18.56
N ALA A 81 5.47 16.70 -19.03
CA ALA A 81 4.54 15.92 -18.20
C ALA A 81 5.23 14.68 -17.59
N THR A 82 6.06 14.00 -18.39
CA THR A 82 6.78 12.81 -17.97
C THR A 82 7.89 13.14 -16.98
N ARG A 83 8.65 14.21 -17.22
CA ARG A 83 9.65 14.70 -16.25
C ARG A 83 9.00 15.05 -14.91
N LYS A 84 7.81 15.65 -14.94
CA LYS A 84 7.05 15.99 -13.74
C LYS A 84 6.70 14.73 -12.93
N ILE A 85 6.10 13.71 -13.56
CA ILE A 85 5.75 12.47 -12.84
C ILE A 85 6.98 11.67 -12.39
N ILE A 86 8.10 11.73 -13.12
CA ILE A 86 9.37 11.13 -12.70
C ILE A 86 9.87 11.82 -11.44
N LYS A 87 9.93 13.15 -11.44
CA LYS A 87 10.33 13.93 -10.27
C LYS A 87 9.39 13.70 -9.08
N GLU A 88 8.09 13.63 -9.32
CA GLU A 88 7.09 13.26 -8.30
C GLU A 88 7.37 11.85 -7.77
N SER A 89 7.67 10.88 -8.64
CA SER A 89 8.02 9.51 -8.24
C SER A 89 9.36 9.38 -7.52
N GLU A 90 10.30 10.31 -7.71
CA GLU A 90 11.57 10.37 -6.97
C GLU A 90 11.40 10.98 -5.58
N ASN A 91 10.48 11.95 -5.43
CA ASN A 91 10.11 12.52 -4.13
C ASN A 91 9.14 11.63 -3.35
N VAL A 92 8.44 10.75 -4.05
CA VAL A 92 7.80 9.59 -3.47
C VAL A 92 8.90 8.56 -3.22
N SER A 93 9.55 8.67 -2.04
CA SER A 93 10.05 7.46 -1.37
C SER A 93 9.01 6.36 -1.55
N LEU A 94 9.42 5.11 -1.70
CA LEU A 94 8.57 3.92 -1.75
C LEU A 94 7.78 3.71 -0.45
N ASN A 95 7.09 4.74 0.05
CA ASN A 95 5.98 4.68 0.97
C ASN A 95 4.78 4.26 0.12
N ASP A 96 4.84 3.00 -0.28
CA ASP A 96 3.76 2.24 -0.87
C ASP A 96 2.41 2.64 -0.28
N SER A 97 1.57 3.28 -1.10
CA SER A 97 0.13 3.27 -0.86
C SER A 97 -0.44 1.84 -0.90
N SER A 98 0.37 0.86 -1.35
CA SER A 98 0.07 -0.57 -1.25
C SER A 98 0.32 -1.19 0.14
N ASN A 99 0.99 -0.49 1.06
CA ASN A 99 1.33 -0.96 2.41
C ASN A 99 0.87 0.00 3.52
N LEU A 100 -0.06 0.93 3.26
CA LEU A 100 -0.56 1.88 4.28
C LEU A 100 -0.96 1.19 5.59
N LEU A 101 -1.66 0.05 5.50
CA LEU A 101 -2.06 -0.73 6.66
C LEU A 101 -0.86 -1.33 7.40
N ALA A 102 0.14 -1.83 6.67
CA ALA A 102 1.35 -2.39 7.25
C ALA A 102 2.19 -1.31 7.95
N ASN A 103 2.34 -0.14 7.32
CA ASN A 103 3.07 0.99 7.88
C ASN A 103 2.36 1.57 9.11
N ALA A 104 1.04 1.73 9.06
CA ALA A 104 0.25 2.17 10.20
C ALA A 104 0.31 1.16 11.36
N LEU A 105 0.30 -0.14 11.04
CA LEU A 105 0.47 -1.20 12.04
C LEU A 105 1.86 -1.14 12.69
N ASP A 106 2.92 -1.00 11.91
CA ASP A 106 4.29 -0.91 12.42
C ASP A 106 4.47 0.32 13.31
N LYS A 107 3.89 1.45 12.91
CA LYS A 107 3.86 2.68 13.72
C LYS A 107 3.21 2.42 15.08
N LEU A 108 2.03 1.80 15.12
CA LEU A 108 1.34 1.48 16.38
C LEU A 108 2.13 0.50 17.25
N ILE A 109 2.83 -0.47 16.64
CA ILE A 109 3.72 -1.39 17.37
C ILE A 109 4.87 -0.60 18.00
N MET A 110 5.53 0.29 17.24
CA MET A 110 6.64 1.11 17.73
C MET A 110 6.20 2.10 18.82
N GLU A 111 5.00 2.66 18.71
CA GLU A 111 4.41 3.54 19.73
C GLU A 111 3.97 2.80 21.00
N GLY A 112 4.07 1.46 21.01
CA GLY A 112 3.74 0.63 22.15
C GLY A 112 2.24 0.42 22.36
N PHE A 113 1.42 0.61 21.32
CA PHE A 113 -0.03 0.37 21.39
C PHE A 113 -0.34 -1.10 21.73
N LEU A 114 0.50 -2.03 21.28
CA LEU A 114 0.39 -3.46 21.55
C LEU A 114 1.09 -3.90 22.86
N ASN A 115 1.56 -2.97 23.69
CA ASN A 115 2.11 -3.27 25.02
C ASN A 115 1.02 -3.64 26.03
N LYS A 116 -0.25 -3.52 25.63
CA LYS A 116 -1.44 -3.95 26.36
C LYS A 116 -2.26 -4.87 25.46
N PRO A 117 -3.02 -5.82 26.02
CA PRO A 117 -3.91 -6.68 25.25
C PRO A 117 -4.88 -5.86 24.40
N THR A 118 -4.84 -6.07 23.08
CA THR A 118 -5.67 -5.36 22.10
C THR A 118 -6.20 -6.30 21.02
N THR A 119 -7.13 -5.82 20.20
CA THR A 119 -7.79 -6.61 19.14
C THR A 119 -7.57 -5.98 17.78
N SER A 120 -7.74 -6.76 16.70
CA SER A 120 -7.64 -6.24 15.32
C SER A 120 -8.57 -5.04 15.09
N LYS A 121 -9.73 -5.01 15.73
CA LYS A 121 -10.70 -3.91 15.61
C LYS A 121 -10.20 -2.63 16.30
N LEU A 122 -9.64 -2.75 17.51
CA LEU A 122 -9.06 -1.61 18.24
C LEU A 122 -7.83 -1.06 17.51
N ILE A 123 -6.97 -1.95 16.99
CA ILE A 123 -5.83 -1.57 16.16
C ILE A 123 -6.32 -0.79 14.93
N HIS A 124 -7.32 -1.31 14.20
CA HIS A 124 -7.86 -0.64 13.02
C HIS A 124 -8.39 0.77 13.32
N HIS A 125 -9.07 0.95 14.45
CA HIS A 125 -9.55 2.26 14.88
C HIS A 125 -8.40 3.23 15.19
N ALA A 126 -7.34 2.74 15.83
CA ALA A 126 -6.18 3.56 16.21
C ALA A 126 -5.33 4.02 15.00
N MET A 127 -5.45 3.36 13.84
CA MET A 127 -4.67 3.66 12.64
C MET A 127 -5.11 4.95 11.90
N GLY A 128 -6.28 5.50 12.22
CA GLY A 128 -6.78 6.76 11.63
C GLY A 128 -7.58 6.61 10.33
N GLU A 129 -8.06 7.74 9.79
CA GLU A 129 -8.98 7.79 8.64
C GLU A 129 -8.36 7.23 7.34
N ASP A 130 -7.03 7.31 7.20
CA ASP A 130 -6.30 6.91 5.98
C ASP A 130 -6.43 5.41 5.65
N VAL A 131 -6.75 4.57 6.64
CA VAL A 131 -6.94 3.12 6.46
C VAL A 131 -8.36 2.65 6.73
N LYS A 132 -9.31 3.55 7.00
CA LYS A 132 -10.68 3.22 7.42
C LYS A 132 -11.44 2.33 6.44
N ASN A 133 -11.10 2.39 5.15
CA ASN A 133 -11.71 1.57 4.09
C ASN A 133 -11.04 0.19 3.93
N LYS A 134 -10.05 -0.16 4.76
CA LYS A 134 -9.35 -1.46 4.72
C LYS A 134 -10.03 -2.48 5.61
N ASN A 135 -9.81 -3.76 5.33
CA ASN A 135 -10.43 -4.84 6.09
C ASN A 135 -9.59 -5.20 7.32
N THR A 136 -10.23 -5.28 8.49
CA THR A 136 -9.61 -5.78 9.73
C THR A 136 -8.98 -7.18 9.60
N SER A 137 -9.44 -8.00 8.66
CA SER A 137 -8.84 -9.32 8.38
C SER A 137 -7.40 -9.21 7.85
N GLU A 138 -7.05 -8.13 7.15
CA GLU A 138 -5.70 -7.86 6.67
C GLU A 138 -4.73 -7.60 7.82
N ILE A 139 -5.19 -6.97 8.91
CA ILE A 139 -4.37 -6.76 10.13
C ILE A 139 -3.96 -8.11 10.72
N THR A 140 -4.92 -9.03 10.86
CA THR A 140 -4.64 -10.39 11.35
C THR A 140 -3.64 -11.12 10.44
N SER A 141 -3.76 -10.96 9.12
CA SER A 141 -2.82 -11.52 8.14
C SER A 141 -1.41 -10.93 8.29
N LEU A 142 -1.30 -9.61 8.51
CA LEU A 142 -0.03 -8.91 8.69
C LEU A 142 0.66 -9.30 9.99
N LEU A 143 -0.09 -9.45 11.08
CA LEU A 143 0.43 -9.89 12.39
C LEU A 143 0.91 -11.35 12.34
N GLY A 144 0.29 -12.19 11.51
CA GLY A 144 0.72 -13.59 11.30
C GLY A 144 1.99 -13.76 10.48
N LYS A 145 2.50 -12.69 9.84
CA LYS A 145 3.67 -12.72 8.96
C LYS A 145 4.93 -12.17 9.65
N PRO A 146 6.13 -12.63 9.27
CA PRO A 146 7.37 -11.99 9.70
C PRO A 146 7.49 -10.56 9.13
N PRO A 147 8.13 -9.62 9.87
CA PRO A 147 8.79 -9.82 11.17
C PRO A 147 7.85 -9.75 12.38
N ARG A 148 6.59 -9.32 12.20
CA ARG A 148 5.66 -8.99 13.29
C ARG A 148 5.30 -10.18 14.16
N ASN A 149 5.15 -11.36 13.58
CA ASN A 149 4.89 -12.60 14.32
C ASN A 149 6.04 -13.04 15.25
N LYS A 150 7.21 -12.40 15.16
CA LYS A 150 8.34 -12.65 16.09
C LYS A 150 8.29 -11.78 17.34
N ILE A 151 7.49 -10.70 17.30
CA ILE A 151 7.41 -9.71 18.38
C ILE A 151 6.00 -9.57 18.95
N ILE A 152 4.96 -9.97 18.19
CA ILE A 152 3.56 -9.95 18.60
C ILE A 152 3.01 -11.38 18.67
N GLU A 153 2.38 -11.71 19.80
CA GLU A 153 1.73 -13.00 20.05
C GLU A 153 0.24 -12.84 20.31
N SER A 154 -0.52 -13.91 20.03
CA SER A 154 -1.95 -14.01 20.32
C SER A 154 -2.18 -14.75 21.64
N ILE A 155 -2.70 -14.07 22.65
CA ILE A 155 -2.89 -14.63 24.01
C ILE A 155 -4.29 -15.16 24.30
N GLY A 156 -5.20 -15.12 23.33
CA GLY A 156 -6.56 -15.63 23.49
C GLY A 156 -7.55 -15.05 22.50
N GLY A 157 -8.83 -15.19 22.83
CA GLY A 157 -9.94 -14.68 22.03
C GLY A 157 -10.88 -13.81 22.86
N TYR A 158 -11.36 -12.72 22.25
CA TYR A 158 -12.45 -11.89 22.74
C TYR A 158 -13.55 -11.86 21.68
N LYS A 159 -14.75 -12.38 22.02
CA LYS A 159 -15.83 -12.61 21.05
C LYS A 159 -15.29 -13.43 19.85
N ASN A 160 -15.39 -12.89 18.64
CA ASN A 160 -14.89 -13.52 17.41
C ASN A 160 -13.52 -12.98 16.97
N GLN A 161 -12.76 -12.34 17.87
CA GLN A 161 -11.48 -11.70 17.57
C GLN A 161 -10.35 -12.27 18.41
N LYS A 162 -9.14 -12.31 17.85
CA LYS A 162 -7.93 -12.65 18.60
C LYS A 162 -7.43 -11.46 19.41
N ILE A 163 -6.81 -11.75 20.53
CA ILE A 163 -6.17 -10.77 21.41
C ILE A 163 -4.67 -10.81 21.15
N TYR A 164 -4.09 -9.67 20.80
CA TYR A 164 -2.67 -9.54 20.48
C TYR A 164 -1.92 -8.74 21.55
N ILE A 165 -0.67 -9.11 21.77
CA ILE A 165 0.25 -8.41 22.67
C ILE A 165 1.70 -8.53 22.20
N HIS A 166 2.53 -7.55 22.53
CA HIS A 166 3.97 -7.61 22.35
C HIS A 166 4.63 -8.61 23.33
N HIS A 167 5.60 -9.40 22.86
CA HIS A 167 6.25 -10.47 23.62
C HIS A 167 6.86 -10.00 24.95
N GLU A 168 7.43 -8.79 24.97
CA GLU A 168 8.02 -8.21 26.20
C GLU A 168 7.00 -8.01 27.33
N TYR A 169 5.71 -8.01 27.01
CA TYR A 169 4.63 -7.85 27.98
C TYR A 169 3.87 -9.16 28.20
N LEU A 170 4.25 -10.26 27.55
CA LEU A 170 3.53 -11.53 27.60
C LEU A 170 3.39 -12.03 29.04
N ASP A 171 4.48 -12.06 29.81
CA ASP A 171 4.51 -12.57 31.19
C ASP A 171 3.58 -11.80 32.12
N LYS A 172 3.36 -10.52 31.85
CA LYS A 172 2.47 -9.67 32.64
C LYS A 172 0.99 -10.02 32.43
N TYR A 173 0.61 -10.45 31.23
CA TYR A 173 -0.78 -10.65 30.85
C TYR A 173 -1.16 -12.12 30.63
N SER A 174 -0.17 -13.02 30.51
CA SER A 174 -0.38 -14.47 30.42
C SER A 174 -0.89 -15.08 31.74
N LEU A 175 -0.63 -14.41 32.87
CA LEU A 175 -1.12 -14.78 34.19
C LEU A 175 -2.59 -14.40 34.43
N LEU A 176 -3.16 -13.57 33.55
CA LEU A 176 -4.55 -13.14 33.69
C LEU A 176 -5.50 -14.22 33.18
N THR A 177 -6.63 -14.34 33.87
CA THR A 177 -7.76 -15.15 33.41
C THR A 177 -8.38 -14.56 32.14
N LYS A 178 -9.13 -15.39 31.41
CA LYS A 178 -9.83 -14.93 30.20
C LYS A 178 -10.80 -13.80 30.53
N GLU A 179 -11.48 -13.88 31.67
CA GLU A 179 -12.43 -12.89 32.17
C GLU A 179 -11.75 -11.53 32.43
N GLU A 180 -10.55 -11.53 33.02
CA GLU A 180 -9.77 -10.32 33.26
C GLU A 180 -9.30 -9.66 31.95
N LEU A 181 -8.84 -10.47 30.99
CA LEU A 181 -8.49 -9.99 29.64
C LEU A 181 -9.71 -9.39 28.93
N ILE A 182 -10.88 -10.03 29.06
CA ILE A 182 -12.16 -9.54 28.52
C ILE A 182 -12.52 -8.18 29.12
N ILE A 183 -12.36 -7.99 30.43
CA ILE A 183 -12.64 -6.71 31.11
C ILE A 183 -11.70 -5.62 30.60
N LEU A 184 -10.41 -5.92 30.46
CA LEU A 184 -9.42 -4.95 29.95
C LEU A 184 -9.72 -4.49 28.52
N ILE A 185 -10.16 -5.41 27.66
CA ILE A 185 -10.52 -5.08 26.28
C ILE A 185 -11.86 -4.36 26.23
N SER A 186 -12.84 -4.77 27.03
CA SER A 186 -14.16 -4.14 27.04
C SER A 186 -14.09 -2.67 27.49
N LYS A 187 -13.25 -2.36 28.49
CA LYS A 187 -12.97 -0.96 28.89
C LYS A 187 -12.32 -0.14 27.78
N GLN A 188 -11.46 -0.76 26.97
CA GLN A 188 -10.86 -0.09 25.81
C GLN A 188 -11.90 0.14 24.71
N ASP A 189 -12.73 -0.86 24.42
CA ASP A 189 -13.83 -0.76 23.46
C ASP A 189 -14.82 0.35 23.86
N GLU A 190 -15.18 0.45 25.14
CA GLU A 190 -16.07 1.50 25.65
C GLU A 190 -15.46 2.88 25.46
N LYS A 191 -14.20 3.09 25.89
CA LYS A 191 -13.51 4.37 25.73
C LYS A 191 -13.38 4.82 24.27
N VAL A 192 -13.25 3.87 23.34
CA VAL A 192 -13.03 4.13 21.91
C VAL A 192 -14.35 4.31 21.15
N PHE A 193 -15.37 3.50 21.41
CA PHE A 193 -16.62 3.47 20.63
C PHE A 193 -17.83 4.11 21.33
N LYS A 194 -17.69 4.45 22.60
CA LYS A 194 -18.64 5.25 23.38
C LYS A 194 -17.84 6.28 24.17
N PRO A 195 -17.25 7.30 23.51
CA PRO A 195 -16.72 8.42 24.26
C PRO A 195 -17.88 8.98 25.07
N ASP A 196 -17.76 8.96 26.40
CA ASP A 196 -18.75 9.58 27.27
C ASP A 196 -18.96 11.01 26.77
N ASN A 197 -20.22 11.36 26.45
CA ASN A 197 -20.67 12.74 26.31
C ASN A 197 -20.69 13.39 27.70
N ASN A 198 -19.54 13.46 28.36
CA ASN A 198 -19.34 14.20 29.60
C ASN A 198 -18.19 15.20 29.38
N GLU A 199 -18.40 16.11 28.43
CA GLU A 199 -17.96 17.49 28.63
C GLU A 199 -19.07 18.21 29.42
N GLU A 200 -19.10 18.00 30.73
CA GLU A 200 -19.67 18.95 31.68
C GLU A 200 -18.79 18.97 32.92
N GLN A 201 -17.85 19.92 32.97
CA GLN A 201 -17.82 21.04 33.93
C GLN A 201 -16.56 21.89 33.76
#